data_AF-A0A4Q7L7U7-F1
#
_entry.id   AF-A0A4Q7L7U7-F1
#
_cell.length_a   1.000
_cell.length_b   1.000
_cell.length_c   1.000
_cell.angle_alpha   90.00
_cell.angle_beta   90.00
_cell.angle_gamma   90.00
#
_symmetry.space_group_name_H-M   'P 1'
#
loop_
_entity.id
_entity.type
_entity.pdbx_description
1 polymer ?
#
loop_
_entity_poly.entity_id
_entity_poly.type
_entity_poly.pdbx_seq_one_letter_code
_entity_poly.pdbx_strand_id
1 'polypeptide(L)' 'MDTEKTEKKPGRGGHAAEDGAPLHPLIDLSRDPNPGKADHALPDDEA' A
#
# COMPACT_ATOMS: atom_id res chain seq x y z
N MET A 1 18.35 -31.83 13.44
CA MET A 1 18.38 -30.38 13.11
C MET A 1 17.11 -30.11 12.34
N ASP A 2 16.01 -30.11 13.07
CA ASP A 2 14.66 -30.09 12.54
C ASP A 2 14.30 -28.64 12.30
N THR A 3 14.35 -28.23 11.04
CA THR A 3 14.02 -26.86 10.63
C THR A 3 12.52 -26.65 10.78
N GLU A 4 12.15 -26.02 11.88
CA GLU A 4 10.81 -25.57 12.21
C GLU A 4 10.30 -24.62 11.12
N LYS A 5 9.26 -25.04 10.41
CA LYS A 5 8.61 -24.27 9.34
C LYS A 5 7.63 -23.31 10.00
N THR A 6 8.07 -22.10 10.33
CA THR A 6 7.19 -21.04 10.84
C THR A 6 6.08 -20.74 9.83
N GLU A 7 4.86 -21.14 10.18
CA GLU A 7 3.65 -20.86 9.41
C GLU A 7 3.35 -19.36 9.42
N LYS A 8 3.67 -18.69 8.31
CA LYS A 8 3.36 -17.29 8.06
C LYS A 8 1.84 -17.17 7.94
N LYS A 9 1.17 -16.54 8.93
CA LYS A 9 -0.25 -16.19 8.86
C LYS A 9 -0.53 -15.48 7.52
N PRO A 10 -1.67 -15.73 6.85
CA PRO A 10 -1.99 -15.07 5.59
C PRO A 10 -1.97 -13.56 5.85
N GLY A 11 -0.97 -12.89 5.28
CA GLY A 11 -0.87 -11.44 5.34
C GLY A 11 -2.15 -10.87 4.77
N ARG A 12 -2.82 -10.00 5.52
CA ARG A 12 -4.07 -9.36 5.14
C ARG A 12 -3.80 -8.52 3.89
N GLY A 13 -3.98 -9.14 2.73
CA GLY A 13 -3.59 -8.58 1.44
C GLY A 13 -4.52 -7.42 1.09
N GLY A 14 -3.93 -6.24 0.97
CA GLY A 14 -4.62 -5.01 0.55
C GLY A 14 -4.50 -3.91 1.60
N HIS A 15 -3.43 -3.11 1.50
CA HIS A 15 -3.39 -1.77 2.10
C HIS A 15 -4.01 -0.72 1.16
N ALA A 16 -4.39 -1.13 -0.05
CA ALA A 16 -5.08 -0.29 -1.01
C ALA A 16 -6.55 -0.14 -0.62
N ALA A 17 -7.04 1.10 -0.67
CA ALA A 17 -8.47 1.37 -0.61
C ALA A 17 -9.14 0.96 -1.95
N GLU A 18 -10.46 0.81 -1.92
CA GLU A 18 -11.27 0.59 -3.12
C GLU A 18 -11.21 1.82 -4.05
N ASP A 19 -11.40 1.60 -5.36
CA ASP A 19 -11.45 2.69 -6.33
C ASP A 19 -12.59 3.65 -6.01
N GLY A 20 -12.27 4.93 -5.82
CA GLY A 20 -13.25 5.95 -5.45
C GLY A 20 -13.60 6.00 -3.95
N ALA A 21 -12.89 5.28 -3.09
CA ALA A 21 -13.04 5.42 -1.65
C ALA A 21 -12.86 6.88 -1.20
N PRO A 22 -13.67 7.37 -0.25
CA PRO A 22 -13.58 8.75 0.19
C PRO A 22 -12.24 9.00 0.88
N LEU A 23 -11.61 10.13 0.54
CA LEU A 23 -10.42 10.59 1.24
C LEU A 23 -10.76 10.89 2.69
N HIS A 24 -9.86 10.53 3.59
CA HIS A 24 -10.00 10.89 5.00
C HIS A 24 -9.98 12.42 5.12
N PRO A 25 -10.88 13.05 5.92
CA PRO A 25 -11.05 14.51 5.94
C PRO A 25 -9.81 15.29 6.42
N LEU A 26 -8.89 14.62 7.13
CA LEU A 26 -7.63 15.21 7.57
C LEU A 26 -6.51 15.17 6.51
N ILE A 27 -6.72 14.48 5.38
CA ILE A 27 -5.76 14.41 4.29
C ILE A 27 -5.88 15.69 3.45
N ASP A 28 -4.78 16.40 3.30
CA ASP A 28 -4.68 17.60 2.45
C ASP A 28 -3.70 17.33 1.32
N LEU A 29 -4.24 16.92 0.17
CA LEU A 29 -3.48 16.58 -1.03
C LEU A 29 -2.83 17.79 -1.71
N SER A 30 -3.22 19.01 -1.36
CA SER A 30 -2.65 20.22 -1.98
C SER A 30 -1.19 20.46 -1.57
N ARG A 31 -0.78 19.89 -0.43
CA ARG A 31 0.58 19.96 0.10
C ARG A 31 1.47 18.81 -0.35
N ASP A 32 0.87 17.74 -0.87
CA ASP A 32 1.62 16.58 -1.33
C ASP A 32 2.19 16.86 -2.73
N PRO A 33 3.52 16.83 -2.92
CA PRO A 33 4.11 16.99 -4.24
C PRO A 33 3.75 15.85 -5.21
N ASN A 34 3.39 14.66 -4.69
CA ASN A 34 3.07 13.48 -5.48
C ASN A 34 1.69 12.89 -5.06
N PRO A 35 0.60 13.66 -5.21
CA PRO A 35 -0.71 13.24 -4.72
C PRO A 35 -1.14 11.94 -5.40
N GLY A 36 -1.59 10.97 -4.61
CA GLY A 36 -2.06 9.68 -5.11
C GLY A 36 -0.94 8.69 -5.47
N LYS A 37 0.34 9.05 -5.29
CA LYS A 37 1.46 8.12 -5.45
C LYS A 37 1.90 7.61 -4.09
N ALA A 38 1.74 6.31 -3.85
CA ALA A 38 2.26 5.71 -2.63
C ALA A 38 3.79 5.73 -2.61
N ASP A 39 4.38 6.14 -1.49
CA ASP A 39 5.85 6.16 -1.30
C ASP A 39 6.51 4.79 -1.44
N HIS A 40 5.72 3.72 -1.32
CA HIS A 40 6.15 2.32 -1.43
C HIS A 40 5.68 1.66 -2.72
N ALA A 41 5.09 2.42 -3.65
CA ALA A 41 4.81 1.91 -4.98
C ALA A 41 6.13 1.48 -5.60
N LEU A 42 6.15 0.29 -6.22
CA LEU A 42 7.23 -0.01 -7.13
C LEU A 42 7.25 1.06 -8.23
N PRO A 43 8.43 1.40 -8.79
CA PRO A 43 8.46 2.18 -10.01
C PRO A 43 7.53 1.50 -11.02
N ASP A 44 6.68 2.27 -11.69
CA ASP A 44 6.02 1.73 -12.86
C ASP A 44 7.14 1.36 -13.84
N ASP A 45 7.32 0.07 -14.11
CA ASP A 45 8.12 -0.39 -15.24
C ASP A 45 7.47 0.24 -16.48
N GLU A 46 8.21 1.14 -17.15
CA GLU A 46 7.76 1.79 -18.38
C GLU A 46 7.22 0.73 -19.35
N ALA A 47 5.89 0.73 -19.55
CA ALA A 47 5.17 -0.14 -20.48
C ALA A 47 4.97 0.56 -21.84
#